data_AF-A0AAN6NIP6-F1
#
_entry.id   AF-A0AAN6NIP6-F1
#
_cell.length_a   1.000
_cell.length_b   1.000
_cell.length_c   1.000
_cell.angle_alpha   90.00
_cell.angle_beta   90.00
_cell.angle_gamma   90.00
#
_symmetry.space_group_name_H-M   'P 1'
#
loop_
_entity.id
_entity.type
_entity.pdbx_description
1 polymer ?
#
loop_
_entity_poly.entity_id
_entity_poly.type
_entity_poly.pdbx_seq_one_letter_code
_entity_poly.pdbx_strand_id
1 'polypeptide(L)' 'CNNPNQCELSPDMTEALQRFSVPHICEYEQAKRQLVEKIVNKVLQNAVPLMMALLEEELQKREAE' A
#
# COMPACT_ATOMS: atom_id res chain seq x y z
N CYS A 1 -1.23 3.32 -20.98
CA CYS A 1 -1.71 4.66 -21.36
C CYS A 1 -1.37 4.89 -22.83
N ASN A 2 -2.31 5.37 -23.64
CA ASN A 2 -2.17 5.37 -25.10
C ASN A 2 -1.63 6.70 -25.68
N ASN A 3 -1.48 7.74 -24.86
CA ASN A 3 -0.90 9.01 -25.30
C ASN A 3 -0.17 9.72 -24.14
N PRO A 4 1.19 9.77 -24.13
CA PRO A 4 1.96 10.40 -23.06
C PRO A 4 1.65 11.89 -22.88
N ASN A 5 1.24 12.56 -23.95
CA ASN A 5 0.94 14.00 -23.96
C ASN A 5 -0.41 14.34 -23.32
N GLN A 6 -1.20 13.34 -22.92
CA GLN A 6 -2.48 13.50 -22.22
C GLN A 6 -2.41 12.98 -20.77
N CYS A 7 -1.21 12.64 -20.29
CA CYS A 7 -1.03 12.20 -18.91
C CYS A 7 -1.06 13.40 -17.96
N GLU A 8 -2.01 13.40 -17.03
CA GLU A 8 -2.15 14.45 -16.01
C GLU A 8 -1.23 14.21 -14.81
N LEU A 9 -0.47 13.11 -14.80
CA LEU A 9 0.38 12.77 -13.67
C LEU A 9 1.66 13.58 -13.67
N SER A 10 2.00 14.10 -12.49
CA SER A 10 3.35 14.59 -12.23
C SER A 10 4.38 13.44 -12.27
N PRO A 11 5.67 13.75 -12.45
CA PRO A 11 6.76 12.78 -12.30
C PRO A 11 6.71 12.05 -10.96
N ASP A 12 6.46 12.78 -9.86
CA ASP A 12 6.38 12.23 -8.51
C ASP A 12 5.27 11.18 -8.38
N MET A 13 4.10 11.43 -8.98
CA MET A 13 3.00 10.48 -8.96
C MET A 13 3.33 9.22 -9.79
N THR A 14 3.99 9.41 -10.94
CA THR A 14 4.44 8.28 -11.77
C THR A 14 5.45 7.40 -11.03
N GLU A 15 6.43 8.01 -10.35
CA GLU A 15 7.39 7.31 -9.50
C GLU A 15 6.69 6.57 -8.36
N ALA A 16 5.72 7.21 -7.69
CA ALA A 16 4.98 6.60 -6.60
C ALA A 16 4.18 5.37 -7.08
N LEU A 17 3.49 5.45 -8.22
CA LEU A 17 2.79 4.31 -8.80
C LEU A 17 3.75 3.14 -9.06
N GLN A 18 4.92 3.42 -9.64
CA GLN A 18 5.95 2.40 -9.89
C GLN A 18 6.46 1.76 -8.59
N ARG A 19 6.78 2.59 -7.57
CA ARG A 19 7.26 2.13 -6.26
C ARG A 19 6.28 1.21 -5.55
N PHE A 20 4.97 1.46 -5.71
CA PHE A 20 3.91 0.64 -5.12
C PHE A 20 3.38 -0.44 -6.07
N SER A 21 4.01 -0.62 -7.24
CA SER A 21 3.62 -1.59 -8.27
C SER A 21 2.15 -1.44 -8.68
N VAL A 22 1.69 -0.19 -8.77
CA VAL A 22 0.38 0.19 -9.30
C VAL A 22 0.54 0.41 -10.81
N PRO A 23 -0.36 -0.10 -11.66
CA PRO A 23 -0.33 0.16 -13.08
C PRO A 23 -0.33 1.67 -13.38
N HIS A 24 0.38 2.07 -14.43
CA HIS A 24 0.40 3.48 -14.83
C HIS A 24 -0.97 3.92 -15.36
N ILE A 25 -1.56 4.93 -14.71
CA ILE A 25 -2.89 5.48 -14.99
C ILE A 25 -2.75 6.98 -15.20
N CYS A 26 -3.15 7.48 -16.36
CA CYS A 26 -2.96 8.88 -16.72
C CYS A 26 -3.92 9.85 -15.99
N GLU A 27 -5.04 9.34 -15.47
CA GLU A 27 -6.03 10.10 -14.69
C GLU A 27 -5.58 10.25 -13.24
N TYR A 28 -5.36 11.49 -12.78
CA TYR A 28 -4.79 11.75 -11.47
C TYR A 28 -5.62 11.19 -10.31
N GLU A 29 -6.94 11.41 -10.30
CA GLU A 29 -7.79 10.95 -9.19
C GLU A 29 -7.90 9.43 -9.12
N GLN A 30 -7.87 8.75 -10.26
CA GLN A 30 -7.86 7.28 -10.30
C GLN A 30 -6.51 6.73 -9.83
N ALA A 31 -5.40 7.29 -10.30
CA ALA A 31 -4.05 6.95 -9.86
C ALA A 31 -3.89 7.11 -8.34
N LYS A 32 -4.30 8.27 -7.82
CA LYS A 32 -4.30 8.57 -6.38
C LYS A 32 -5.10 7.55 -5.57
N ARG A 33 -6.33 7.23 -6.01
CA ARG A 33 -7.18 6.25 -5.31
C ARG A 33 -6.51 4.88 -5.21
N GLN A 34 -6.00 4.36 -6.33
CA GLN A 34 -5.34 3.05 -6.34
C GLN A 34 -4.05 3.04 -5.52
N LEU A 35 -3.29 4.14 -5.55
CA LEU A 35 -2.08 4.28 -4.76
C LEU A 35 -2.39 4.25 -3.26
N VAL A 36 -3.40 5.01 -2.81
CA VAL A 36 -3.85 5.02 -1.41
C VAL A 36 -4.28 3.61 -0.97
N GLU A 37 -5.11 2.95 -1.77
CA GLU A 37 -5.57 1.59 -1.48
C GLU A 37 -4.40 0.61 -1.35
N LYS A 38 -3.42 0.68 -2.26
CA LYS A 38 -2.23 -0.17 -2.24
C LYS A 38 -1.36 0.08 -1.01
N ILE A 39 -1.18 1.35 -0.63
CA ILE A 39 -0.44 1.74 0.57
C ILE A 39 -1.12 1.18 1.82
N VAL A 40 -2.42 1.42 1.97
CA VAL A 40 -3.20 0.95 3.13
C VAL A 40 -3.16 -0.57 3.22
N ASN A 41 -3.39 -1.28 2.12
CA ASN A 41 -3.33 -2.74 2.11
C ASN A 41 -1.94 -3.26 2.49
N LYS A 42 -0.86 -2.63 2.01
CA LYS A 42 0.51 -3.02 2.37
C LYS A 42 0.79 -2.79 3.84
N VAL A 43 0.33 -1.68 4.42
CA VAL A 43 0.46 -1.41 5.85
C VAL A 43 -0.30 -2.45 6.67
N LEU A 44 -1.54 -2.75 6.30
CA LEU A 44 -2.36 -3.76 7.01
C LEU A 44 -1.75 -5.16 6.90
N GLN A 45 -1.30 -5.57 5.72
CA GLN A 45 -0.63 -6.87 5.50
C GLN A 45 0.63 -7.03 6.35
N ASN A 46 1.36 -5.94 6.61
CA ASN A 46 2.55 -5.98 7.45
C ASN A 46 2.21 -5.92 8.95
N ALA A 47 1.24 -5.08 9.33
CA ALA A 47 0.91 -4.83 10.74
C ALA A 47 0.14 -6.00 11.39
N VAL A 48 -0.76 -6.66 10.64
CA VAL A 48 -1.61 -7.73 11.19
C VAL A 48 -0.78 -8.92 11.71
N PRO A 49 0.18 -9.49 10.96
CA PRO A 49 0.99 -10.61 11.45
C PRO A 49 1.84 -10.24 12.68
N LEU A 50 2.41 -9.02 12.68
CA LEU A 50 3.18 -8.51 13.83
C LEU A 50 2.30 -8.41 15.08
N MET A 51 1.09 -7.87 14.94
CA MET A 51 0.15 -7.74 16.05
C MET A 51 -0.33 -9.10 16.56
N MET A 52 -0.61 -10.04 15.66
CA MET A 52 -0.96 -11.42 16.03
C MET A 52 0.16 -12.11 16.79
N ALA A 53 1.41 -12.00 16.32
CA ALA A 53 2.56 -12.59 17.01
C ALA A 53 2.75 -12.03 18.42
N LEU A 54 2.57 -10.72 18.61
CA LEU A 54 2.64 -10.09 19.94
C LEU A 54 1.53 -10.58 20.87
N LEU A 55 0.31 -10.76 20.36
CA LEU A 55 -0.82 -11.27 21.14
C LEU A 55 -0.60 -12.75 21.53
N GLU A 56 -0.10 -13.57 20.61
CA GLU A 56 0.25 -14.97 20.88
C GLU A 56 1.34 -15.08 21.94
N GLU A 57 2.38 -14.24 21.87
CA GLU A 57 3.45 -14.20 22.88
C GLU A 57 2.92 -13.83 24.27
N GLU A 58 2.05 -12.84 24.36
CA GLU A 58 1.45 -12.40 25.63
C GLU A 58 0.52 -13.46 26.22
N LEU A 59 -0.26 -14.16 25.40
CA LEU A 59 -1.11 -15.27 25.84
C LEU A 59 -0.27 -16.42 26.41
N GLN A 60 0.80 -16.80 25.71
CA GLN A 60 1.71 -17.86 26.17
C GLN A 60 2.37 -17.53 27.51
N LYS A 61 2.75 -16.26 27.74
CA LYS A 61 3.30 -15.81 29.03
C LYS A 61 2.29 -16.02 30.16
N ARG A 62 1.03 -15.65 29.94
CA ARG A 62 -0.03 -15.79 30.95
C ARG A 62 -0.46 -17.22 31.22
N GLU A 63 -0.36 -18.11 30.23
CA GLU A 63 -0.64 -19.55 30.42
C GLU A 63 0.48 -20.27 31.17
N ALA A 64 1.70 -19.72 31.16
CA ALA A 64 2.86 -20.26 31.87
C ALA A 64 2.97 -19.78 33.34
N GLU A 65 2.12 -18.84 33.76
CA GLU A 65 1.98 -18.32 35.14
C GLU A 65 1.01 -19.16 35.97
#